data_AF-A0A7W1QVE4-F1
#
_entry.id   AF-A0A7W1QVE4-F1
#
_cell.length_a   1.000
_cell.length_b   1.000
_cell.length_c   1.000
_cell.angle_alpha   90.00
_cell.angle_beta   90.00
_cell.angle_gamma   90.00
#
_symmetry.space_group_name_H-M   'P 1'
#
loop_
_entity.id
_entity.type
_entity.pdbx_description
1 polymer ?
#
loop_
_entity_poly.entity_id
_entity_poly.type
_entity_poly.pdbx_seq_one_letter_code
_entity_poly.pdbx_strand_id
1 'polypeptide(L)'
;MKSAAHGRATSRAEVSNVSTHGFWLIVDGRELFLSFAKFPWFEAAAIRDLSNVELYGTEHLFWPALDVDLSVDSIEHPERYPLVFNTKPASIREKSRPRPAKQRRSRGK
;
A
#
# COMPACT_ATOMS: atom_id res chain seq x y z
N MET A 1 -36.55 -26.78 -3.83
CA MET A 1 -36.17 -25.39 -4.20
C MET A 1 -35.01 -25.49 -5.15
N LYS A 2 -35.12 -24.88 -6.34
CA LYS A 2 -34.10 -24.94 -7.38
C LYS A 2 -33.03 -23.90 -7.07
N SER A 3 -31.82 -24.32 -6.71
CA SER A 3 -30.69 -23.40 -6.64
C SER A 3 -30.33 -23.01 -8.07
N ALA A 4 -30.49 -21.73 -8.38
CA ALA A 4 -30.13 -21.17 -9.67
C ALA A 4 -28.62 -21.34 -9.91
N ALA A 5 -28.29 -22.00 -11.02
CA ALA A 5 -26.94 -22.03 -11.54
C ALA A 5 -26.49 -20.59 -11.81
N HIS A 6 -25.55 -20.08 -11.02
CA HIS A 6 -24.91 -18.79 -11.30
C HIS A 6 -23.96 -18.99 -12.47
N GLY A 7 -24.50 -18.84 -13.68
CA GLY A 7 -23.71 -18.74 -14.88
C GLY A 7 -23.04 -17.38 -14.97
N ARG A 8 -21.72 -17.41 -15.21
CA ARG A 8 -20.98 -16.47 -16.07
C ARG A 8 -20.40 -15.19 -15.43
N ALA A 9 -19.38 -15.38 -14.60
CA ALA A 9 -18.02 -14.89 -14.85
C ALA A 9 -17.15 -15.59 -13.80
N THR A 10 -16.32 -16.54 -14.17
CA THR A 10 -15.21 -16.93 -13.30
C THR A 10 -14.31 -15.70 -13.23
N SER A 11 -14.55 -14.81 -12.26
CA SER A 11 -13.61 -13.75 -11.96
C SER A 11 -12.27 -14.43 -11.77
N ARG A 12 -11.35 -14.20 -12.70
CA ARG A 12 -10.01 -14.79 -12.65
C ARG A 12 -9.25 -14.35 -11.41
N ALA A 13 -9.75 -13.32 -10.72
CA ALA A 13 -9.31 -12.83 -9.43
C ALA A 13 -10.38 -13.10 -8.35
N GLU A 14 -10.01 -13.72 -7.23
CA GLU A 14 -10.89 -13.98 -6.09
C GLU A 14 -10.12 -13.82 -4.76
N VAL A 15 -10.73 -13.19 -3.75
CA VAL A 15 -10.15 -13.12 -2.41
C VAL A 15 -10.40 -14.44 -1.68
N SER A 16 -9.35 -15.19 -1.35
CA SER A 16 -9.48 -16.52 -0.70
C SER A 16 -9.49 -16.45 0.83
N ASN A 17 -8.74 -15.53 1.42
CA ASN A 17 -8.67 -15.37 2.87
C ASN A 17 -8.30 -13.95 3.29
N VAL A 18 -8.86 -13.47 4.41
CA VAL A 18 -8.53 -12.17 5.00
C VAL A 18 -8.04 -12.40 6.43
N SER A 19 -6.93 -11.76 6.78
CA SER A 19 -6.29 -11.81 8.10
C SER A 19 -6.03 -10.40 8.63
N THR A 20 -5.55 -10.29 9.86
CA THR A 20 -5.16 -9.00 10.46
C THR A 20 -3.96 -8.34 9.78
N HIS A 21 -3.17 -9.07 8.99
CA HIS A 21 -1.93 -8.56 8.38
C HIS A 21 -2.08 -8.26 6.88
N GLY A 22 -3.20 -8.65 6.27
CA GLY A 22 -3.39 -8.65 4.84
C GLY A 22 -4.38 -9.71 4.39
N PHE A 23 -4.50 -9.88 3.08
CA PHE A 23 -5.39 -10.86 2.46
C PHE A 23 -4.74 -11.60 1.31
N TRP A 24 -5.31 -12.75 0.98
CA TRP A 24 -4.90 -13.60 -0.12
C TRP A 24 -5.84 -13.42 -1.31
N LEU A 25 -5.25 -13.32 -2.49
CA LEU A 25 -5.93 -13.16 -3.76
C LEU A 25 -5.49 -14.27 -4.70
N ILE A 26 -6.43 -15.07 -5.19
CA ILE A 26 -6.21 -16.03 -6.26
C ILE A 26 -6.35 -15.29 -7.59
N VAL A 27 -5.30 -15.17 -8.39
CA VAL A 27 -5.33 -14.60 -9.75
C VAL A 27 -4.81 -15.64 -10.75
N ASP A 28 -5.66 -16.02 -11.71
CA ASP A 28 -5.33 -17.00 -12.77
C ASP A 28 -4.81 -18.34 -12.19
N GLY A 29 -5.37 -18.77 -11.05
CA GLY A 29 -5.00 -20.00 -10.34
C GLY A 29 -3.75 -19.90 -9.45
N ARG A 30 -3.17 -18.70 -9.30
CA ARG A 30 -2.02 -18.44 -8.41
C ARG A 30 -2.47 -17.66 -7.18
N GLU A 31 -1.96 -18.00 -6.01
CA GLU A 31 -2.22 -17.26 -4.78
C GLU A 31 -1.17 -16.17 -4.55
N LEU A 32 -1.64 -14.94 -4.33
CA LEU A 32 -0.84 -13.76 -4.03
C LEU A 32 -1.24 -13.19 -2.68
N PHE A 33 -0.27 -12.83 -1.85
CA PHE A 33 -0.52 -12.21 -0.54
C PHE A 33 -0.33 -10.70 -0.60
N LEU A 34 -1.38 -9.95 -0.27
CA LEU A 34 -1.35 -8.50 -0.16
C LEU A 34 -1.29 -8.10 1.31
N SER A 35 -0.09 -7.70 1.76
CA SER A 35 0.10 -7.22 3.13
C SER A 35 -0.39 -5.78 3.30
N PHE A 36 -1.15 -5.52 4.37
CA PHE A 36 -1.57 -4.15 4.74
C PHE A 36 -0.39 -3.22 5.04
N ALA A 37 0.78 -3.75 5.42
CA ALA A 37 1.99 -2.93 5.59
C ALA A 37 2.51 -2.34 4.26
N LYS A 38 2.21 -2.98 3.14
CA LYS A 38 2.59 -2.54 1.78
C LYS A 38 1.44 -1.85 1.05
N PHE A 39 0.22 -2.27 1.33
CA PHE A 39 -1.01 -1.77 0.72
C PHE A 39 -1.98 -1.31 1.82
N PRO A 40 -1.67 -0.21 2.53
CA PRO A 40 -2.41 0.20 3.74
C PRO A 40 -3.86 0.60 3.47
N TRP A 41 -4.20 0.97 2.23
CA TRP A 41 -5.55 1.37 1.84
C TRP A 41 -6.58 0.24 1.99
N PHE A 42 -6.13 -1.02 2.03
CA PHE A 42 -7.01 -2.17 2.24
C PHE A 42 -7.28 -2.49 3.71
N GLU A 43 -6.52 -1.92 4.66
CA GLU A 43 -6.62 -2.27 6.08
C GLU A 43 -8.01 -1.96 6.67
N ALA A 44 -8.63 -0.87 6.21
CA ALA A 44 -9.95 -0.44 6.65
C ALA A 44 -11.09 -0.82 5.67
N ALA A 45 -10.78 -1.56 4.60
CA ALA A 45 -11.76 -1.93 3.58
C ALA A 45 -12.72 -3.01 4.11
N ALA A 46 -14.02 -2.86 3.81
CA ALA A 46 -14.99 -3.91 4.14
C ALA A 46 -14.73 -5.15 3.28
N ILE A 47 -14.99 -6.34 3.84
CA ILE A 47 -14.81 -7.62 3.11
C ILE A 47 -15.56 -7.62 1.78
N ARG A 48 -16.79 -7.08 1.75
CA ARG A 48 -17.57 -6.97 0.51
C ARG A 48 -16.88 -6.14 -0.58
N ASP A 49 -16.14 -5.10 -0.17
CA ASP A 49 -15.49 -4.16 -1.09
C ASP A 49 -14.16 -4.77 -1.55
N LEU A 50 -13.45 -5.50 -0.67
CA LEU A 50 -12.26 -6.30 -1.01
C LEU A 50 -12.58 -7.44 -1.98
N SER A 51 -13.70 -8.13 -1.79
CA SER A 51 -14.12 -9.24 -2.65
C SER A 51 -14.62 -8.77 -4.02
N ASN A 52 -14.97 -7.50 -4.17
CA ASN A 52 -15.40 -6.92 -5.44
C ASN A 52 -14.20 -6.48 -6.30
N VAL A 53 -13.34 -7.44 -6.63
CA VAL A 53 -12.16 -7.25 -7.48
C VAL A 53 -12.51 -7.54 -8.94
N GLU A 54 -12.08 -6.65 -9.82
CA GLU A 54 -12.21 -6.80 -11.27
C GLU A 54 -10.82 -7.00 -11.88
N LEU A 55 -10.67 -8.03 -12.72
CA LEU A 55 -9.45 -8.25 -13.49
C LEU A 55 -9.63 -7.69 -14.91
N TYR A 56 -8.83 -6.67 -15.23
CA TYR A 56 -8.70 -6.11 -16.57
C TYR A 56 -7.54 -6.79 -17.29
N GLY A 57 -7.86 -7.61 -18.29
CA GLY A 57 -6.87 -8.39 -19.04
C GLY A 57 -6.31 -9.54 -18.18
N THR A 58 -4.99 -9.63 -18.10
CA THR A 58 -4.27 -10.69 -17.36
C THR A 58 -3.50 -10.18 -16.14
N GLU A 59 -3.27 -8.87 -16.04
CA GLU A 59 -2.31 -8.31 -15.08
C GLU A 59 -2.84 -7.14 -14.26
N HIS A 60 -3.98 -6.52 -14.61
CA HIS A 60 -4.48 -5.34 -13.91
C HIS A 60 -5.70 -5.68 -13.06
N LEU A 61 -5.59 -5.40 -11.76
CA LEU A 61 -6.62 -5.59 -10.76
C LEU A 61 -7.19 -4.22 -10.38
N PHE A 62 -8.50 -4.15 -10.26
CA PHE A 62 -9.20 -2.94 -9.88
C PHE A 62 -10.25 -3.24 -8.83
N TRP A 63 -10.32 -2.40 -7.80
CA TRP A 63 -11.35 -2.44 -6.76
C TRP A 63 -12.23 -1.19 -6.89
N PRO A 64 -13.37 -1.26 -7.60
CA PRO A 64 -14.19 -0.08 -7.91
C PRO A 64 -14.69 0.67 -6.68
N ALA A 65 -15.01 -0.05 -5.60
CA ALA A 65 -15.52 0.55 -4.37
C ALA A 65 -14.43 1.27 -3.56
N LEU A 66 -13.17 0.86 -3.73
CA LEU A 66 -12.02 1.43 -3.03
C LEU A 66 -11.27 2.46 -3.87
N ASP A 67 -11.58 2.54 -5.17
CA ASP A 67 -10.87 3.35 -6.17
C ASP A 67 -9.36 3.02 -6.19
N VAL A 68 -9.03 1.73 -6.12
CA VAL A 68 -7.66 1.22 -6.10
C VAL A 68 -7.39 0.37 -7.34
N ASP A 69 -6.33 0.70 -8.08
CA ASP A 69 -5.76 -0.12 -9.14
C ASP A 69 -4.41 -0.70 -8.71
N LEU A 70 -4.14 -1.96 -9.07
CA LEU A 70 -2.84 -2.62 -8.87
C LEU A 70 -2.50 -3.50 -10.06
N SER A 71 -1.22 -3.60 -10.40
CA SER A 71 -0.72 -4.64 -11.31
C SER A 71 -0.30 -5.89 -10.52
N VAL A 72 -0.45 -7.07 -11.13
CA VAL A 72 0.07 -8.33 -10.57
C VAL A 72 1.59 -8.23 -10.30
N ASP A 73 2.35 -7.62 -11.22
CA ASP A 73 3.81 -7.38 -11.04
C ASP A 73 4.11 -6.52 -9.81
N SER A 74 3.27 -5.54 -9.47
CA SER A 74 3.46 -4.73 -8.25
C SER A 74 3.20 -5.50 -6.95
N ILE A 75 2.41 -6.57 -7.01
CA ILE A 75 2.13 -7.45 -5.87
C ILE A 75 3.26 -8.49 -5.72
N GLU A 76 3.76 -9.04 -6.83
CA GLU A 76 4.88 -10.00 -6.84
C GLU A 76 6.23 -9.31 -6.53
N HIS A 77 6.42 -8.08 -6.98
CA HIS A 77 7.65 -7.29 -6.84
C HIS A 77 7.41 -5.90 -6.23
N PRO A 78 6.89 -5.80 -4.98
CA PRO A 78 6.55 -4.53 -4.35
C PRO A 78 7.77 -3.61 -4.12
N GLU A 79 8.99 -4.14 -4.14
CA GLU A 79 10.23 -3.37 -4.06
C GLU A 79 10.50 -2.51 -5.30
N ARG A 80 9.96 -2.88 -6.47
CA ARG A 80 10.10 -2.10 -7.71
C ARG A 80 9.15 -0.92 -7.75
N TYR A 81 8.05 -1.00 -7.00
CA TYR A 81 7.00 0.00 -6.95
C TYR A 81 6.75 0.39 -5.49
N PRO A 82 7.61 1.23 -4.89
CA PRO A 82 7.39 1.71 -3.53
C PRO A 82 6.13 2.59 -3.49
N LEU A 83 5.00 1.96 -3.18
CA LEU A 83 3.66 2.55 -3.11
C LEU A 83 3.43 3.37 -1.82
N VAL A 84 4.36 3.29 -0.87
CA VAL A 84 4.36 4.10 0.34
C VAL A 84 5.58 5.03 0.30
N PHE A 85 5.31 6.33 0.20
CA PHE A 85 6.34 7.35 0.32
C PHE A 85 6.76 7.47 1.79
N ASN A 86 7.77 6.71 2.19
CA ASN A 86 8.31 6.79 3.53
C ASN A 86 9.10 8.11 3.65
N THR A 87 8.41 9.21 3.96
CA THR A 87 9.06 10.47 4.32
C THR A 87 9.77 10.21 5.64
N LYS A 88 11.04 9.79 5.57
CA LYS A 88 11.94 9.99 6.71
C LYS A 88 11.91 11.50 6.95
N PRO A 89 11.53 11.98 8.14
CA PRO A 89 11.64 13.41 8.39
C PRO A 89 13.10 13.75 8.16
N ALA A 90 13.36 14.60 7.16
CA ALA A 90 14.69 15.13 6.94
C ALA A 90 15.08 15.73 8.29
N SER A 91 16.06 15.12 8.96
CA SER A 91 16.58 15.61 10.22
C SER A 91 16.81 17.10 10.02
N ILE A 92 16.07 17.94 10.74
CA ILE A 92 16.28 19.38 10.74
C ILE A 92 17.74 19.53 11.10
N ARG A 93 18.57 19.82 10.10
CA ARG A 93 19.97 20.10 10.27
C ARG A 93 19.97 21.46 10.93
N GLU A 94 19.86 21.47 12.25
CA GLU A 94 19.93 22.66 13.07
C GLU A 94 21.26 23.33 12.74
N LYS A 95 21.20 24.29 11.83
CA LYS A 95 22.34 25.11 11.44
C LYS A 95 22.77 25.80 12.71
N SER A 96 23.83 25.27 13.30
CA SER A 96 24.52 25.81 14.45
C SER A 96 24.81 27.27 14.17
N ARG A 97 23.97 28.18 14.69
CA ARG A 97 24.27 29.60 14.71
C ARG A 97 25.54 29.75 15.55
N PRO A 98 26.63 30.35 15.04
CA PRO A 98 27.75 30.66 15.89
C PRO A 98 27.30 31.70 16.93
N ARG A 99 27.55 31.44 18.21
CA ARG A 99 27.36 32.41 19.29
C ARG A 99 28.25 33.63 19.01
N PRO A 100 27.76 34.88 19.14
CA PRO A 100 28.64 36.04 18.99
C PRO A 100 29.66 36.05 20.13
N ALA A 101 30.94 36.16 19.78
CA ALA A 101 32.04 36.25 20.72
C ALA A 101 31.91 37.52 21.57
N LYS A 102 31.86 37.37 22.90
CA LYS A 102 31.94 38.50 23.83
C LYS A 102 33.29 39.20 23.66
N GLN A 103 33.24 40.42 23.14
CA GLN A 103 34.38 41.31 23.02
C GLN A 103 34.89 41.67 24.42
N ARG A 104 36.01 41.07 24.82
CA ARG A 104 36.76 41.46 26.03
C ARG A 104 37.43 42.80 25.73
N ARG A 105 36.85 43.90 26.24
CA ARG A 105 37.58 45.18 26.34
C ARG A 105 38.56 45.08 27.50
N SER A 106 39.85 45.00 27.18
CA SER A 106 40.93 45.31 28.10
C SER A 106 40.86 46.81 28.45
N ARG A 107 40.70 47.11 29.74
CA ARG A 107 41.03 48.43 30.28
C ARG A 107 42.49 48.37 30.69
N GLY A 108 43.34 49.10 29.96
CA GLY A 108 44.67 49.43 30.43
C GLY A 108 44.61 50.40 31.60
N LYS A 109 45.44 50.17 32.60
CA LYS A 109 46.09 51.17 33.42
C LYS A 109 47.39 50.60 33.94
#